data_AF-A0A958IME0-F1
#
_entry.id   AF-A0A958IME0-F1
#
_cell.length_a   1.000
_cell.length_b   1.000
_cell.length_c   1.000
_cell.angle_alpha   90.00
_cell.angle_beta   90.00
_cell.angle_gamma   90.00
#
_symmetry.space_group_name_H-M   'P 1'
#
loop_
_entity.id
_entity.type
_entity.pdbx_description
1 polymer ?
#
loop_
_entity_poly.entity_id
_entity_poly.type
_entity_poly.pdbx_seq_one_letter_code
_entity_poly.pdbx_strand_id
1 'polypeptide(L)'
;QFDVSLWLDLVRQRMRFSFFASQWVPDRWVHLGLAGFGLWFFRHHPAFRRLLPVVLGVATALVLFVLADVFTVKFLLQLQLARCSYFLFIVLCAFIAHNIATTNDSPKSPLIIWLLLGIVFMFENVVDDRTLSVRMIVLVGLALLLVYLFWRQPVLWQRIYLAGTLAAVLLVTGEKTIERIAETGRIFDTTLTTPWEDMQVWCAQNTPTDALLMTPIYIEGFRSFSKRPIYGTYKDGAPHNYSRKTIFRWWARMQALGLSLPWNRAAFPSLYHQHALSVARENNIRFVIYEKSIALPPVAPLYENQQFAIFETPALPDSSATN
;
A
#
# COMPACT_ATOMS: atom_id res chain seq x y z
N GLN A 1 -15.57 27.34 2.25
CA GLN A 1 -16.12 26.63 1.07
C GLN A 1 -15.29 25.36 0.84
N PHE A 2 -15.89 24.25 0.39
CA PHE A 2 -15.13 23.02 0.11
C PHE A 2 -14.38 23.16 -1.21
N ASP A 3 -13.05 23.11 -1.17
CA ASP A 3 -12.21 23.14 -2.37
C ASP A 3 -12.11 21.72 -2.98
N VAL A 4 -12.95 21.47 -3.99
CA VAL A 4 -13.02 20.17 -4.68
C VAL A 4 -11.73 19.89 -5.43
N SER A 5 -11.16 20.91 -6.10
CA SER A 5 -9.92 20.82 -6.86
C SER A 5 -8.76 20.38 -5.97
N LEU A 6 -8.54 21.08 -4.86
CA LEU A 6 -7.49 20.74 -3.91
C LEU A 6 -7.69 19.34 -3.34
N TRP A 7 -8.92 18.97 -2.99
CA TRP A 7 -9.20 17.61 -2.53
C TRP A 7 -8.83 16.55 -3.57
N LEU A 8 -9.21 16.74 -4.83
CA LEU A 8 -8.86 15.81 -5.91
C LEU A 8 -7.34 15.69 -6.09
N ASP A 9 -6.61 16.79 -6.04
CA ASP A 9 -5.16 16.77 -6.20
C ASP A 9 -4.46 16.05 -5.05
N LEU A 10 -4.95 16.22 -3.82
CA LEU A 10 -4.47 15.48 -2.65
C LEU A 10 -4.75 13.98 -2.78
N VAL A 11 -5.93 13.60 -3.26
CA VAL A 11 -6.29 12.19 -3.50
C VAL A 11 -5.42 11.59 -4.62
N ARG A 12 -5.20 12.33 -5.71
CA ARG A 12 -4.31 11.92 -6.82
C ARG A 12 -2.91 11.64 -6.34
N GLN A 13 -2.32 12.52 -5.54
CA GLN A 13 -0.95 12.31 -5.05
C GLN A 13 -0.83 11.14 -4.07
N ARG A 14 -1.82 10.94 -3.20
CA ARG A 14 -1.78 9.87 -2.20
C ARG A 14 -2.07 8.49 -2.78
N MET A 15 -3.03 8.42 -3.69
CA MET A 15 -3.60 7.15 -4.14
C MET A 15 -3.82 7.10 -5.64
N ARG A 16 -2.86 7.60 -6.41
CA ARG A 16 -2.82 7.58 -7.88
C ARG A 16 -3.33 6.26 -8.45
N PHE A 17 -2.79 5.14 -7.98
CA PHE A 17 -3.08 3.81 -8.52
C PHE A 17 -4.38 3.19 -8.01
N SER A 18 -4.97 3.70 -6.93
CA SER A 18 -6.16 3.08 -6.34
C SER A 18 -7.46 3.75 -6.77
N PHE A 19 -7.41 5.02 -7.21
CA PHE A 19 -8.61 5.84 -7.45
C PHE A 19 -8.73 6.39 -8.87
N PHE A 20 -7.63 6.43 -9.63
CA PHE A 20 -7.63 7.02 -10.96
C PHE A 20 -7.19 5.96 -11.96
N ALA A 21 -8.14 5.44 -12.73
CA ALA A 21 -7.87 4.49 -13.80
C ALA A 21 -6.84 5.04 -14.80
N SER A 22 -6.91 6.35 -15.07
CA SER A 22 -5.96 7.09 -15.90
C SER A 22 -4.50 7.02 -15.41
N GLN A 23 -4.29 6.73 -14.12
CA GLN A 23 -2.96 6.64 -13.50
C GLN A 23 -2.53 5.18 -13.25
N TRP A 24 -3.34 4.19 -13.63
CA TRP A 24 -3.01 2.79 -13.43
C TRP A 24 -1.79 2.37 -14.24
N VAL A 25 -0.94 1.55 -13.62
CA VAL A 25 0.14 0.87 -14.34
C VAL A 25 -0.44 -0.07 -15.41
N PRO A 26 0.27 -0.29 -16.53
CA PRO A 26 -0.21 -1.15 -17.63
C PRO A 26 -0.66 -2.54 -17.17
N ASP A 27 -0.02 -3.09 -16.13
CA ASP A 27 -0.41 -4.35 -15.48
C ASP A 27 -1.90 -4.39 -15.16
N ARG A 28 -2.49 -3.35 -14.56
CA ARG A 28 -3.89 -3.40 -14.12
C ARG A 28 -4.84 -3.50 -15.30
N TRP A 29 -4.48 -2.87 -16.41
CA TRP A 29 -5.21 -2.98 -17.67
C TRP A 29 -5.09 -4.38 -18.27
N VAL A 30 -3.91 -5.00 -18.18
CA VAL A 30 -3.72 -6.42 -18.58
C VAL A 30 -4.59 -7.34 -17.73
N HIS A 31 -4.65 -7.15 -16.42
CA HIS A 31 -5.52 -7.94 -15.53
C HIS A 31 -7.00 -7.81 -15.91
N LEU A 32 -7.48 -6.60 -16.16
CA LEU A 32 -8.85 -6.39 -16.64
C LEU A 32 -9.08 -7.03 -18.00
N GLY A 33 -8.10 -6.94 -18.91
CA GLY A 33 -8.16 -7.59 -20.22
C GLY A 33 -8.25 -9.11 -20.12
N LEU A 34 -7.43 -9.73 -19.27
CA LEU A 34 -7.44 -11.19 -19.02
C LEU A 34 -8.75 -11.64 -18.36
N ALA A 35 -9.25 -10.88 -17.38
CA ALA A 35 -10.56 -11.14 -16.79
C ALA A 35 -11.66 -11.05 -17.86
N GLY A 36 -11.68 -9.97 -18.65
CA GLY A 36 -12.62 -9.77 -19.75
C GLY A 36 -12.56 -10.90 -20.80
N PHE A 37 -11.36 -11.35 -21.16
CA PHE A 37 -11.17 -12.47 -22.07
C PHE A 37 -11.72 -13.77 -21.50
N GLY A 38 -11.45 -14.08 -20.22
CA GLY A 38 -12.02 -15.25 -19.54
C GLY A 38 -13.56 -15.21 -19.53
N LEU A 39 -14.15 -14.07 -19.20
CA LEU A 39 -15.60 -13.88 -19.25
C LEU A 39 -16.17 -14.09 -20.66
N TRP A 40 -15.50 -13.54 -21.68
CA TRP A 40 -15.89 -13.70 -23.09
C TRP A 40 -15.79 -15.16 -23.54
N PHE A 41 -14.73 -15.86 -23.16
CA PHE A 41 -14.48 -17.27 -23.51
C PHE A 41 -15.54 -18.19 -22.90
N PHE A 42 -15.89 -17.99 -21.62
CA PHE A 42 -16.87 -18.82 -20.91
C PHE A 42 -18.33 -18.38 -21.08
N ARG A 43 -18.62 -17.32 -21.86
CA ARG A 43 -19.97 -16.73 -21.96
C ARG A 43 -21.07 -17.71 -22.40
N HIS A 44 -20.71 -18.74 -23.17
CA HIS A 44 -21.64 -19.75 -23.66
C HIS A 44 -21.79 -20.94 -22.72
N HIS A 45 -20.97 -21.02 -21.67
CA HIS A 45 -21.01 -22.12 -20.71
C HIS A 45 -22.30 -22.05 -19.86
N PRO A 46 -23.05 -23.15 -19.67
CA PRO A 46 -24.32 -23.12 -18.94
C PRO A 46 -24.17 -22.63 -17.49
N ALA A 47 -23.08 -23.02 -16.82
CA ALA A 47 -22.79 -22.56 -15.46
C ALA A 47 -22.45 -21.06 -15.39
N PHE A 48 -21.95 -20.46 -16.48
CA PHE A 48 -21.60 -19.04 -16.51
C PHE A 48 -22.84 -18.14 -16.40
N ARG A 49 -24.00 -18.61 -16.88
CA ARG A 49 -25.27 -17.90 -16.73
C ARG A 49 -25.64 -17.62 -15.27
N ARG A 50 -25.20 -18.46 -14.33
CA ARG A 50 -25.41 -18.25 -12.89
C ARG A 50 -24.50 -17.16 -12.31
N LEU A 51 -23.34 -16.92 -12.92
CA LEU A 51 -22.41 -15.86 -12.52
C LEU A 51 -22.63 -14.54 -13.26
N LEU A 52 -23.40 -14.55 -14.35
CA LEU A 52 -23.66 -13.37 -15.15
C LEU A 52 -24.11 -12.15 -14.32
N PRO A 53 -24.97 -12.26 -13.29
CA PRO A 53 -25.34 -11.10 -12.46
C PRO A 53 -24.16 -10.52 -11.67
N VAL A 54 -23.28 -11.37 -11.14
CA VAL A 54 -22.07 -10.95 -10.40
C VAL A 54 -21.09 -10.27 -11.35
N VAL A 55 -20.87 -10.87 -12.53
CA VAL A 55 -20.01 -10.34 -13.57
C VAL A 55 -20.49 -8.97 -14.05
N LEU A 56 -21.78 -8.85 -14.37
CA LEU A 56 -22.39 -7.58 -14.79
C LEU A 56 -22.35 -6.54 -13.67
N GLY A 57 -22.57 -6.94 -12.42
CA GLY A 57 -22.46 -6.05 -11.26
C GLY A 57 -21.06 -5.46 -11.11
N VAL A 58 -20.01 -6.28 -11.22
CA VAL A 58 -18.63 -5.78 -11.13
C VAL A 58 -18.22 -5.01 -12.38
N ALA A 59 -18.58 -5.46 -13.59
CA ALA A 59 -18.33 -4.69 -14.81
C ALA A 59 -18.98 -3.31 -14.74
N THR A 60 -20.21 -3.22 -14.23
CA THR A 60 -20.89 -1.94 -13.97
C THR A 60 -20.13 -1.11 -12.94
N ALA A 61 -19.68 -1.70 -11.83
CA ALA A 61 -18.88 -0.99 -10.82
C ALA A 61 -17.55 -0.46 -11.39
N LEU A 62 -16.89 -1.22 -12.27
CA LEU A 62 -15.66 -0.81 -12.94
C LEU A 62 -15.90 0.31 -13.96
N VAL A 63 -16.97 0.23 -14.75
CA VAL A 63 -17.36 1.30 -15.67
C VAL A 63 -17.71 2.56 -14.88
N LEU A 64 -18.53 2.45 -13.83
CA LEU A 64 -18.84 3.57 -12.94
C LEU A 64 -17.58 4.16 -12.30
N PHE A 65 -16.59 3.34 -11.98
CA PHE A 65 -15.30 3.80 -11.47
C PHE A 65 -14.49 4.58 -12.53
N VAL A 66 -14.39 4.08 -13.76
CA VAL A 66 -13.71 4.80 -14.86
C VAL A 66 -14.43 6.12 -15.15
N LEU A 67 -15.77 6.10 -15.21
CA LEU A 67 -16.58 7.30 -15.36
C LEU A 67 -16.38 8.25 -14.16
N ALA A 68 -16.20 7.73 -12.95
CA ALA A 68 -15.93 8.56 -11.77
C ALA A 68 -14.57 9.25 -11.84
N ASP A 69 -13.56 8.62 -12.45
CA ASP A 69 -12.27 9.26 -12.74
C ASP A 69 -12.46 10.37 -13.79
N VAL A 70 -13.03 10.02 -14.95
CA VAL A 70 -13.23 10.94 -16.08
C VAL A 70 -14.09 12.16 -15.72
N PHE A 71 -15.21 11.93 -15.04
CA PHE A 71 -16.16 12.98 -14.64
C PHE A 71 -15.93 13.49 -13.21
N THR A 72 -14.88 13.03 -12.52
CA THR A 72 -14.53 13.43 -11.15
C THR A 72 -15.67 13.27 -10.13
N VAL A 73 -16.46 12.20 -10.26
CA VAL A 73 -17.63 11.94 -9.41
C VAL A 73 -17.19 11.46 -8.03
N LYS A 74 -17.17 12.39 -7.07
CA LYS A 74 -16.69 12.18 -5.70
C LYS A 74 -17.26 10.96 -4.99
N PHE A 75 -18.57 10.77 -5.01
CA PHE A 75 -19.23 9.68 -4.28
C PHE A 75 -18.71 8.31 -4.74
N LEU A 76 -18.59 8.13 -6.06
CA LEU A 76 -18.09 6.91 -6.66
C LEU A 76 -16.60 6.67 -6.37
N LEU A 77 -15.79 7.73 -6.34
CA LEU A 77 -14.40 7.63 -5.90
C LEU A 77 -14.31 7.19 -4.43
N GLN A 78 -15.15 7.72 -3.54
CA GLN A 78 -15.16 7.34 -2.12
C GLN A 78 -15.57 5.88 -1.87
N LEU A 79 -16.38 5.28 -2.73
CA LEU A 79 -16.78 3.88 -2.64
C LEU A 79 -15.63 2.89 -2.96
N GLN A 80 -14.49 3.38 -3.48
CA GLN A 80 -13.31 2.56 -3.78
C GLN A 80 -13.62 1.33 -4.66
N LEU A 81 -14.56 1.47 -5.62
CA LEU A 81 -15.05 0.36 -6.44
C LEU A 81 -13.93 -0.35 -7.24
N ALA A 82 -12.79 0.30 -7.45
CA ALA A 82 -11.58 -0.33 -7.98
C ALA A 82 -11.12 -1.56 -7.17
N ARG A 83 -11.34 -1.59 -5.85
CA ARG A 83 -10.99 -2.75 -5.01
C ARG A 83 -11.87 -3.97 -5.30
N CYS A 84 -13.02 -3.78 -5.94
CA CYS A 84 -13.90 -4.86 -6.37
C CYS A 84 -13.34 -5.65 -7.57
N SER A 85 -12.32 -5.14 -8.28
CA SER A 85 -11.68 -5.87 -9.39
C SER A 85 -11.00 -7.16 -8.94
N TYR A 86 -10.31 -7.12 -7.79
CA TYR A 86 -9.66 -8.31 -7.21
C TYR A 86 -10.68 -9.35 -6.77
N PHE A 87 -11.80 -8.89 -6.18
CA PHE A 87 -12.90 -9.78 -5.82
C PHE A 87 -13.47 -10.50 -7.05
N LEU A 88 -13.65 -9.79 -8.17
CA LEU A 88 -14.09 -10.40 -9.43
C LEU A 88 -13.09 -11.42 -9.96
N PHE A 89 -11.80 -11.12 -9.89
CA PHE A 89 -10.76 -12.05 -10.32
C PHE A 89 -10.81 -13.35 -9.50
N ILE A 90 -10.99 -13.26 -8.18
CA ILE A 90 -11.12 -14.43 -7.31
C ILE A 90 -12.37 -15.24 -7.65
N VAL A 91 -13.52 -14.58 -7.83
CA VAL A 91 -14.76 -15.25 -8.23
C VAL A 91 -14.60 -15.96 -9.58
N LEU A 92 -13.89 -15.34 -10.52
CA LEU A 92 -13.60 -15.92 -11.83
C LEU A 92 -12.67 -17.14 -11.72
N CYS A 93 -11.58 -17.04 -10.94
CA CYS A 93 -10.70 -18.17 -10.67
C CYS A 93 -11.46 -19.31 -10.00
N ALA A 94 -12.27 -19.03 -8.98
CA ALA A 94 -13.08 -20.02 -8.28
C ALA A 94 -14.11 -20.69 -9.21
N PHE A 95 -14.68 -19.94 -10.16
CA PHE A 95 -15.57 -20.49 -11.17
C PHE A 95 -14.85 -21.43 -12.13
N ILE A 96 -13.72 -21.00 -12.69
CA ILE A 96 -12.91 -21.81 -13.61
C ILE A 96 -12.49 -23.10 -12.90
N ALA A 97 -12.00 -22.96 -11.67
CA ALA A 97 -11.63 -24.03 -10.76
C ALA A 97 -12.78 -25.04 -10.56
N HIS A 98 -13.99 -24.56 -10.27
CA HIS A 98 -15.16 -25.40 -10.03
C HIS A 98 -15.57 -26.17 -11.28
N ASN A 99 -15.67 -25.49 -12.44
CA ASN A 99 -16.09 -26.16 -13.67
C ASN A 99 -15.11 -27.26 -14.08
N ILE A 100 -13.79 -27.00 -13.99
CA ILE A 100 -12.76 -28.01 -14.28
C ILE A 100 -12.90 -29.23 -13.33
N ALA A 101 -13.19 -28.99 -12.05
CA ALA A 101 -13.37 -30.06 -11.07
C ALA A 101 -14.67 -30.87 -11.27
N THR A 102 -15.69 -30.30 -11.92
CA THR A 102 -16.98 -30.97 -12.16
C THR A 102 -17.09 -31.68 -13.51
N THR A 103 -16.31 -31.28 -14.52
CA THR A 103 -16.30 -31.91 -15.86
C THR A 103 -15.36 -33.11 -15.98
N ASN A 104 -14.56 -33.39 -14.94
CA ASN A 104 -13.58 -34.47 -14.93
C ASN A 104 -13.90 -35.40 -13.76
N ASP A 105 -14.01 -36.71 -13.97
CA ASP A 105 -14.12 -37.74 -12.90
C ASP A 105 -12.83 -37.89 -12.05
N SER A 106 -11.96 -36.89 -12.10
CA SER A 106 -10.62 -36.82 -11.51
C SER A 106 -10.62 -35.87 -10.29
N PRO A 107 -9.75 -36.05 -9.28
CA PRO A 107 -9.97 -35.51 -7.94
C PRO A 107 -9.90 -33.98 -7.91
N LYS A 108 -10.40 -33.40 -6.81
CA LYS A 108 -10.54 -31.95 -6.50
C LYS A 108 -9.24 -31.10 -6.60
N SER A 109 -8.14 -31.64 -7.11
CA SER A 109 -6.83 -30.99 -7.24
C SER A 109 -6.77 -29.77 -8.17
N PRO A 110 -7.51 -29.66 -9.31
CA PRO A 110 -7.49 -28.44 -10.11
C PRO A 110 -8.11 -27.25 -9.39
N LEU A 111 -9.12 -27.51 -8.54
CA LEU A 111 -9.79 -26.46 -7.76
C LEU A 111 -8.78 -25.75 -6.84
N ILE A 112 -7.93 -26.54 -6.18
CA ILE A 112 -6.92 -26.07 -5.23
C ILE A 112 -5.83 -25.26 -5.96
N ILE A 113 -5.36 -25.71 -7.14
CA ILE A 113 -4.35 -25.00 -7.92
C ILE A 113 -4.84 -23.61 -8.33
N TRP A 114 -6.06 -23.50 -8.85
CA TRP A 114 -6.62 -22.21 -9.28
C TRP A 114 -6.96 -21.28 -8.10
N LEU A 115 -7.40 -21.82 -6.97
CA LEU A 115 -7.55 -21.05 -5.72
C LEU A 115 -6.21 -20.53 -5.21
N LEU A 116 -5.17 -21.37 -5.21
CA LEU A 116 -3.81 -20.98 -4.81
C LEU A 116 -3.24 -19.91 -5.75
N LEU A 117 -3.45 -20.03 -7.07
CA LEU A 117 -3.11 -18.99 -8.03
C LEU A 117 -3.85 -17.67 -7.73
N GLY A 118 -5.16 -17.73 -7.45
CA GLY A 118 -5.92 -16.54 -7.04
C GLY A 118 -5.42 -15.91 -5.74
N ILE A 119 -4.95 -16.72 -4.78
CA ILE A 119 -4.38 -16.25 -3.51
C ILE A 119 -2.99 -15.62 -3.73
N VAL A 120 -2.12 -16.25 -4.54
CA VAL A 120 -0.79 -15.72 -4.89
C VAL A 120 -0.91 -14.35 -5.57
N PHE A 121 -1.87 -14.19 -6.49
CA PHE A 121 -2.21 -12.91 -7.12
C PHE A 121 -2.74 -11.86 -6.11
N MET A 122 -3.39 -12.26 -5.01
CA MET A 122 -3.82 -11.30 -3.98
C MET A 122 -2.64 -10.75 -3.16
N PHE A 123 -1.67 -11.59 -2.79
CA PHE A 123 -0.49 -11.17 -2.03
C PHE A 123 0.46 -10.25 -2.82
N GLU A 124 0.35 -10.26 -4.14
CA GLU A 124 1.09 -9.41 -5.08
C GLU A 124 0.87 -7.90 -4.86
N ASN A 125 -0.30 -7.49 -4.37
CA ASN A 125 -0.63 -6.06 -4.18
C ASN A 125 -0.03 -5.43 -2.92
N VAL A 126 0.82 -6.15 -2.19
CA VAL A 126 1.53 -5.65 -1.02
C VAL A 126 2.96 -5.17 -1.37
N VAL A 127 3.49 -5.45 -2.58
CA VAL A 127 4.90 -5.20 -2.92
C VAL A 127 5.06 -4.39 -4.21
N ASP A 128 5.69 -3.22 -4.10
CA ASP A 128 5.61 -2.06 -5.00
C ASP A 128 6.62 -2.06 -6.17
N ASP A 129 6.88 -3.20 -6.84
CA ASP A 129 8.05 -3.31 -7.73
C ASP A 129 7.77 -3.67 -9.20
N ARG A 130 8.54 -3.07 -10.13
CA ARG A 130 8.38 -3.15 -11.61
C ARG A 130 8.84 -4.47 -12.23
N THR A 131 9.63 -5.27 -11.52
CA THR A 131 10.13 -6.60 -11.96
C THR A 131 9.04 -7.69 -12.03
N LEU A 132 7.83 -7.36 -11.56
CA LEU A 132 6.67 -8.25 -11.44
C LEU A 132 6.02 -8.61 -12.79
N SER A 133 5.99 -7.67 -13.75
CA SER A 133 5.26 -7.86 -15.02
C SER A 133 5.84 -9.01 -15.87
N VAL A 134 7.17 -9.16 -15.86
CA VAL A 134 7.86 -10.26 -16.56
C VAL A 134 7.61 -11.59 -15.85
N ARG A 135 7.61 -11.60 -14.52
CA ARG A 135 7.32 -12.79 -13.71
C ARG A 135 5.88 -13.29 -13.93
N MET A 136 4.94 -12.37 -14.14
CA MET A 136 3.53 -12.67 -14.43
C MET A 136 3.33 -13.28 -15.82
N ILE A 137 4.02 -12.77 -16.84
CA ILE A 137 4.01 -13.37 -18.18
C ILE A 137 4.58 -14.80 -18.11
N VAL A 138 5.63 -15.01 -17.32
CA VAL A 138 6.25 -16.34 -17.13
C VAL A 138 5.32 -17.28 -16.35
N LEU A 139 4.70 -16.83 -15.26
CA LEU A 139 3.79 -17.64 -14.44
C LEU A 139 2.48 -17.97 -15.17
N VAL A 140 1.89 -17.01 -15.90
CA VAL A 140 0.71 -17.25 -16.74
C VAL A 140 1.08 -18.15 -17.92
N GLY A 141 2.24 -17.96 -18.55
CA GLY A 141 2.75 -18.84 -19.60
C GLY A 141 2.97 -20.27 -19.11
N LEU A 142 3.56 -20.43 -17.91
CA LEU A 142 3.72 -21.72 -17.24
C LEU A 142 2.37 -22.34 -16.88
N ALA A 143 1.43 -21.57 -16.34
CA ALA A 143 0.10 -22.07 -16.00
C ALA A 143 -0.67 -22.52 -17.25
N LEU A 144 -0.61 -21.76 -18.35
CA LEU A 144 -1.24 -22.12 -19.63
C LEU A 144 -0.56 -23.34 -20.27
N LEU A 145 0.78 -23.43 -20.21
CA LEU A 145 1.54 -24.60 -20.65
C LEU A 145 1.17 -25.83 -19.81
N LEU A 146 1.05 -25.68 -18.50
CA LEU A 146 0.63 -26.74 -17.58
C LEU A 146 -0.79 -27.20 -17.89
N VAL A 147 -1.74 -26.28 -18.16
CA VAL A 147 -3.10 -26.63 -18.60
C VAL A 147 -3.08 -27.37 -19.94
N TYR A 148 -2.29 -26.92 -20.90
CA TYR A 148 -2.13 -27.57 -22.20
C TYR A 148 -1.56 -28.99 -22.09
N LEU A 149 -0.52 -29.17 -21.27
CA LEU A 149 0.11 -30.48 -21.03
C LEU A 149 -0.79 -31.41 -20.19
N PHE A 150 -1.54 -30.86 -19.23
CA PHE A 150 -2.53 -31.58 -18.42
C PHE A 150 -3.68 -32.14 -19.26
N TRP A 151 -4.06 -31.43 -20.33
CA TRP A 151 -5.08 -31.89 -21.28
C TRP A 151 -4.61 -33.10 -22.11
N ARG A 152 -3.30 -33.41 -22.17
CA ARG A 152 -2.76 -34.42 -23.09
C ARG A 152 -2.28 -35.75 -22.47
N GLN A 153 -2.18 -35.92 -21.15
CA GLN A 153 -1.49 -37.12 -20.57
C GLN A 153 -2.09 -37.66 -19.25
N PRO A 154 -1.98 -38.98 -18.96
CA PRO A 154 -2.62 -39.65 -17.83
C PRO A 154 -1.85 -39.51 -16.49
N VAL A 155 -2.65 -39.40 -15.42
CA VAL A 155 -2.44 -39.49 -13.94
C VAL A 155 -1.04 -39.38 -13.32
N LEU A 156 0.00 -40.06 -13.80
CA LEU A 156 1.35 -40.02 -13.18
C LEU A 156 2.01 -38.65 -13.39
N TRP A 157 1.87 -38.09 -14.59
CA TRP A 157 2.39 -36.77 -14.90
C TRP A 157 1.66 -35.66 -14.15
N GLN A 158 0.37 -35.84 -13.83
CA GLN A 158 -0.39 -34.87 -13.03
C GLN A 158 0.20 -34.68 -11.62
N ARG A 159 0.75 -35.73 -11.01
CA ARG A 159 1.42 -35.66 -9.69
C ARG A 159 2.78 -34.99 -9.79
N ILE A 160 3.55 -35.29 -10.83
CA ILE A 160 4.85 -34.66 -11.09
C ILE A 160 4.66 -33.16 -11.41
N TYR A 161 3.62 -32.80 -12.16
CA TYR A 161 3.30 -31.41 -12.47
C TYR A 161 2.77 -30.63 -11.27
N LEU A 162 1.91 -31.22 -10.43
CA LEU A 162 1.47 -30.60 -9.18
C LEU A 162 2.67 -30.35 -8.26
N ALA A 163 3.56 -31.34 -8.12
CA ALA A 163 4.80 -31.20 -7.34
C ALA A 163 5.72 -30.13 -7.93
N GLY A 164 5.88 -30.07 -9.26
CA GLY A 164 6.66 -29.04 -9.94
C GLY A 164 6.07 -27.65 -9.82
N THR A 165 4.74 -27.52 -9.88
CA THR A 165 4.03 -26.24 -9.70
C THR A 165 4.12 -25.77 -8.26
N LEU A 166 3.93 -26.68 -7.29
CA LEU A 166 4.10 -26.38 -5.88
C LEU A 166 5.55 -25.99 -5.57
N ALA A 167 6.52 -26.69 -6.15
CA ALA A 167 7.94 -26.36 -6.04
C ALA A 167 8.26 -25.01 -6.69
N ALA A 168 7.69 -24.69 -7.86
CA ALA A 168 7.87 -23.40 -8.51
C ALA A 168 7.22 -22.26 -7.72
N VAL A 169 6.02 -22.45 -7.18
CA VAL A 169 5.37 -21.48 -6.28
C VAL A 169 6.22 -21.30 -5.03
N LEU A 170 6.64 -22.39 -4.38
CA LEU A 170 7.52 -22.36 -3.21
C LEU A 170 8.88 -21.75 -3.52
N LEU A 171 9.43 -21.91 -4.73
CA LEU A 171 10.67 -21.27 -5.16
C LEU A 171 10.46 -19.78 -5.41
N VAL A 172 9.35 -19.36 -6.03
CA VAL A 172 9.08 -17.93 -6.28
C VAL A 172 8.70 -17.18 -5.00
N THR A 173 7.91 -17.79 -4.12
CA THR A 173 7.59 -17.23 -2.80
C THR A 173 8.75 -17.38 -1.82
N GLY A 174 9.49 -18.49 -1.93
CA GLY A 174 10.63 -18.82 -1.09
C GLY A 174 11.85 -17.98 -1.44
N GLU A 175 12.12 -17.72 -2.72
CA GLU A 175 13.17 -16.81 -3.18
C GLU A 175 12.92 -15.43 -2.60
N LYS A 176 11.70 -14.84 -2.68
CA LYS A 176 11.42 -13.54 -2.02
C LYS A 176 11.48 -13.60 -0.49
N THR A 177 11.18 -14.75 0.11
CA THR A 177 11.38 -14.95 1.55
C THR A 177 12.87 -14.98 1.86
N ILE A 178 13.68 -15.64 1.03
CA ILE A 178 15.13 -15.78 1.13
C ILE A 178 15.84 -14.46 0.76
N GLU A 179 15.35 -13.69 -0.21
CA GLU A 179 15.82 -12.36 -0.63
C GLU A 179 15.47 -11.36 0.46
N ARG A 180 14.25 -11.40 1.04
CA ARG A 180 13.98 -10.67 2.29
C ARG A 180 14.91 -11.11 3.40
N ILE A 181 15.18 -12.40 3.60
CA ILE A 181 16.09 -12.90 4.64
C ILE A 181 17.52 -12.43 4.37
N ALA A 182 17.96 -12.41 3.12
CA ALA A 182 19.32 -12.10 2.70
C ALA A 182 19.58 -10.58 2.62
N GLU A 183 18.62 -9.79 2.15
CA GLU A 183 18.69 -8.33 2.10
C GLU A 183 18.44 -7.68 3.46
N THR A 184 17.59 -8.28 4.31
CA THR A 184 17.34 -7.72 5.65
C THR A 184 18.21 -8.34 6.74
N GLY A 185 18.64 -9.61 6.64
CA GLY A 185 19.34 -10.31 7.73
C GLY A 185 18.59 -10.29 9.08
N ARG A 186 17.32 -9.87 9.10
CA ARG A 186 16.65 -9.30 10.29
C ARG A 186 15.16 -9.62 10.31
N ILE A 187 14.75 -10.83 9.91
CA ILE A 187 13.30 -11.09 9.86
C ILE A 187 12.67 -11.16 11.25
N PHE A 188 13.39 -11.57 12.31
CA PHE A 188 12.88 -11.51 13.69
C PHE A 188 14.02 -11.44 14.72
N ASP A 189 14.98 -10.53 14.54
CA ASP A 189 15.81 -10.19 15.69
C ASP A 189 15.02 -9.24 16.60
N THR A 190 14.17 -9.80 17.46
CA THR A 190 13.45 -9.03 18.50
C THR A 190 14.40 -8.43 19.55
N THR A 191 15.71 -8.68 19.46
CA THR A 191 16.71 -8.16 20.38
C THR A 191 17.46 -6.94 19.84
N LEU A 192 17.42 -6.69 18.52
CA LEU A 192 18.03 -5.52 17.90
C LEU A 192 17.01 -4.39 17.72
N THR A 193 16.90 -3.54 18.74
CA THR A 193 16.17 -2.28 18.64
C THR A 193 16.77 -1.41 17.53
N THR A 194 15.98 -1.07 16.51
CA THR A 194 16.44 -0.13 15.46
C THR A 194 16.65 1.27 16.06
N PRO A 195 17.51 2.15 15.49
CA PRO A 195 17.65 3.52 15.98
C PRO A 195 16.31 4.29 16.02
N TRP A 196 15.36 3.94 15.17
CA TRP A 196 14.03 4.54 15.21
C TRP A 196 13.15 4.03 16.35
N GLU A 197 13.24 2.75 16.69
CA GLU A 197 12.52 2.16 17.82
C GLU A 197 13.12 2.61 19.16
N ASP A 198 14.44 2.67 19.23
CA ASP A 198 15.20 3.17 20.39
C ASP A 198 14.77 4.61 20.72
N MET A 199 14.68 5.45 19.69
CA MET A 199 14.15 6.81 19.78
C MET A 199 12.70 6.85 20.32
N GLN A 200 11.85 5.93 19.87
CA GLN A 200 10.47 5.83 20.34
C GLN A 200 10.38 5.39 21.80
N VAL A 201 11.16 4.38 22.20
CA VAL A 201 11.23 3.87 23.57
C VAL A 201 11.72 4.95 24.52
N TRP A 202 12.76 5.70 24.13
CA TRP A 202 13.25 6.83 24.92
C TRP A 202 12.14 7.87 25.12
N CYS A 203 11.42 8.25 24.06
CA CYS A 203 10.31 9.19 24.16
C CYS A 203 9.20 8.68 25.09
N ALA A 204 8.88 7.39 25.05
CA ALA A 204 7.88 6.79 25.92
C ALA A 204 8.23 6.89 27.41
N GLN A 205 9.53 6.88 27.74
CA GLN A 205 10.04 6.91 29.11
C GLN A 205 10.29 8.33 29.62
N ASN A 206 10.67 9.26 28.74
CA ASN A 206 11.22 10.57 29.13
C ASN A 206 10.32 11.76 28.77
N THR A 207 9.20 11.56 28.08
CA THR A 207 8.26 12.65 27.76
C THR A 207 6.90 12.46 28.41
N PRO A 208 6.13 13.52 28.73
CA PRO A 208 4.75 13.41 29.19
C PRO A 208 3.86 12.63 28.21
N THR A 209 2.85 11.91 28.69
CA THR A 209 1.97 11.07 27.85
C THR A 209 1.14 11.85 26.84
N ASP A 210 0.81 13.09 27.17
CA ASP A 210 0.09 14.06 26.34
C ASP A 210 1.01 14.95 25.49
N ALA A 211 2.34 14.78 25.61
CA ALA A 211 3.29 15.55 24.84
C ALA A 211 3.11 15.30 23.34
N LEU A 212 2.80 16.36 22.60
CA LEU A 212 2.81 16.34 21.14
C LEU A 212 4.27 16.43 20.65
N LEU A 213 4.67 15.52 19.78
CA LEU A 213 6.01 15.52 19.17
C LEU A 213 5.97 15.88 17.69
N MET A 214 7.01 16.58 17.24
CA MET A 214 7.32 16.76 15.83
C MET A 214 8.29 15.68 15.38
N THR A 215 7.91 14.92 14.36
CA THR A 215 8.69 13.81 13.81
C THR A 215 8.96 14.02 12.33
N PRO A 216 10.08 13.50 11.78
CA PRO A 216 10.33 13.56 10.35
C PRO A 216 9.13 13.03 9.55
N ILE A 217 8.54 13.89 8.71
CA ILE A 217 7.25 13.61 8.05
C ILE A 217 7.28 12.38 7.14
N TYR A 218 8.46 11.97 6.70
CA TYR A 218 8.72 10.87 5.76
C TYR A 218 8.96 9.54 6.47
N ILE A 219 9.11 9.53 7.79
CA ILE A 219 9.30 8.33 8.60
C ILE A 219 7.97 7.99 9.29
N GLU A 220 7.66 6.70 9.35
CA GLU A 220 6.36 6.21 9.81
C GLU A 220 6.48 5.42 11.12
N GLY A 221 5.33 5.08 11.71
CA GLY A 221 5.28 4.12 12.80
C GLY A 221 5.75 4.63 14.15
N PHE A 222 6.05 5.93 14.31
CA PHE A 222 6.54 6.48 15.58
C PHE A 222 5.63 6.18 16.79
N ARG A 223 4.31 6.10 16.57
CA ARG A 223 3.33 5.84 17.63
C ARG A 223 3.39 4.42 18.18
N SER A 224 4.03 3.48 17.47
CA SER A 224 4.05 2.05 17.81
C SER A 224 4.68 1.79 19.18
N PHE A 225 5.86 2.37 19.44
CA PHE A 225 6.56 2.19 20.71
C PHE A 225 6.57 3.44 21.59
N SER A 226 6.44 4.64 21.02
CA SER A 226 6.43 5.88 21.81
C SER A 226 5.17 6.05 22.63
N LYS A 227 4.04 5.54 22.13
CA LYS A 227 2.69 5.81 22.68
C LYS A 227 2.43 7.30 22.88
N ARG A 228 3.03 8.16 22.05
CA ARG A 228 2.85 9.62 22.09
C ARG A 228 2.11 10.14 20.87
N PRO A 229 1.30 11.20 21.02
CA PRO A 229 0.75 11.89 19.87
C PRO A 229 1.88 12.57 19.08
N ILE A 230 1.72 12.63 17.76
CA ILE A 230 2.63 13.37 16.87
C ILE A 230 1.84 14.35 16.02
N TYR A 231 2.49 15.44 15.63
CA TYR A 231 1.89 16.51 14.84
C TYR A 231 1.29 16.00 13.53
N GLY A 232 2.04 15.13 12.84
CA GLY A 232 1.56 14.41 11.69
C GLY A 232 2.68 13.90 10.81
N THR A 233 2.42 12.80 10.11
CA THR A 233 3.28 12.28 9.04
C THR A 233 2.60 12.41 7.70
N TYR A 234 3.36 12.19 6.62
CA TYR A 234 2.78 12.10 5.29
C TYR A 234 1.73 10.98 5.21
N LYS A 235 1.89 9.88 5.97
CA LYS A 235 0.93 8.75 5.98
C LYS A 235 -0.35 9.01 6.75
N ASP A 236 -0.36 9.93 7.71
CA ASP A 236 -1.57 10.30 8.46
C ASP A 236 -2.66 10.90 7.57
N GLY A 237 -2.32 11.30 6.34
CA GLY A 237 -3.29 11.73 5.34
C GLY A 237 -4.15 10.59 4.79
N ALA A 238 -3.85 9.31 5.04
CA ALA A 238 -4.58 8.16 4.48
C ALA A 238 -6.12 8.17 4.70
N PRO A 239 -6.66 8.63 5.85
CA PRO A 239 -8.11 8.68 6.08
C PRO A 239 -8.86 9.74 5.25
N HIS A 240 -8.22 10.41 4.30
CA HIS A 240 -8.83 11.44 3.44
C HIS A 240 -10.07 11.00 2.68
N ASN A 241 -10.25 9.69 2.46
CA ASN A 241 -11.45 9.14 1.84
C ASN A 241 -12.70 9.33 2.70
N TYR A 242 -12.53 9.34 4.02
CA TYR A 242 -13.63 9.22 4.98
C TYR A 242 -14.01 10.57 5.61
N SER A 243 -13.09 11.55 5.63
CA SER A 243 -13.36 12.86 6.24
C SER A 243 -12.73 14.03 5.49
N ARG A 244 -13.59 14.93 5.03
CA ARG A 244 -13.20 16.22 4.39
C ARG A 244 -12.44 17.13 5.35
N LYS A 245 -12.87 17.20 6.61
CA LYS A 245 -12.24 18.07 7.61
C LYS A 245 -10.83 17.56 7.94
N THR A 246 -10.64 16.25 7.98
CA THR A 246 -9.37 15.63 8.33
C THR A 246 -8.32 15.87 7.25
N ILE A 247 -8.66 15.72 5.97
CA ILE A 247 -7.69 15.92 4.88
C ILE A 247 -7.17 17.35 4.79
N PHE A 248 -8.03 18.37 4.93
CA PHE A 248 -7.54 19.76 4.87
C PHE A 248 -6.74 20.16 6.11
N ARG A 249 -7.11 19.66 7.30
CA ARG A 249 -6.30 19.86 8.51
C ARG A 249 -4.93 19.22 8.36
N TRP A 250 -4.90 17.97 7.88
CA TRP A 250 -3.65 17.28 7.60
C TRP A 250 -2.83 18.03 6.54
N TRP A 251 -3.46 18.50 5.47
CA TRP A 251 -2.78 19.22 4.40
C TRP A 251 -2.19 20.56 4.87
N ALA A 252 -2.93 21.32 5.67
CA ALA A 252 -2.42 22.55 6.28
C ALA A 252 -1.15 22.30 7.12
N ARG A 253 -1.10 21.18 7.86
CA ARG A 253 0.11 20.79 8.61
C ARG A 253 1.28 20.46 7.70
N MET A 254 1.02 19.78 6.58
CA MET A 254 2.06 19.46 5.60
C MET A 254 2.57 20.72 4.91
N GLN A 255 1.69 21.65 4.53
CA GLN A 255 2.06 22.95 3.96
C GLN A 255 2.90 23.78 4.92
N ALA A 256 2.57 23.79 6.21
CA ALA A 256 3.38 24.45 7.24
C ALA A 256 4.82 23.88 7.28
N LEU A 257 5.00 22.61 6.94
CA LEU A 257 6.29 21.93 6.84
C LEU A 257 6.93 22.05 5.44
N GLY A 258 6.44 22.99 4.61
CA GLY A 258 7.01 23.31 3.31
C GLY A 258 6.53 22.42 2.16
N LEU A 259 5.57 21.52 2.36
CA LEU A 259 5.09 20.66 1.28
C LEU A 259 4.19 21.42 0.32
N SER A 260 4.46 21.26 -0.98
CA SER A 260 3.69 21.86 -2.08
C SER A 260 3.29 20.78 -3.09
N LEU A 261 2.12 20.94 -3.73
CA LEU A 261 1.67 20.04 -4.80
C LEU A 261 2.31 20.45 -6.13
N PRO A 262 2.78 19.51 -6.97
CA PRO A 262 2.94 18.07 -6.71
C PRO A 262 4.09 17.77 -5.73
N TRP A 263 3.95 16.76 -4.87
CA TRP A 263 4.96 16.48 -3.84
C TRP A 263 6.25 15.93 -4.43
N ASN A 264 7.38 16.45 -3.97
CA ASN A 264 8.70 15.87 -4.19
C ASN A 264 9.16 15.13 -2.92
N ARG A 265 9.02 13.80 -2.89
CA ARG A 265 9.42 12.99 -1.72
C ARG A 265 10.91 13.11 -1.39
N ALA A 266 11.76 13.32 -2.40
CA ALA A 266 13.19 13.48 -2.18
C ALA A 266 13.53 14.77 -1.43
N ALA A 267 12.65 15.78 -1.49
CA ALA A 267 12.82 17.04 -0.77
C ALA A 267 12.30 16.99 0.67
N PHE A 268 11.56 15.93 1.07
CA PHE A 268 10.94 15.88 2.41
C PHE A 268 11.93 16.03 3.57
N PRO A 269 13.12 15.40 3.55
CA PRO A 269 14.09 15.58 4.62
C PRO A 269 14.55 17.04 4.77
N SER A 270 14.91 17.69 3.66
CA SER A 270 15.35 19.09 3.67
C SER A 270 14.24 20.06 4.10
N LEU A 271 13.03 19.89 3.56
CA LEU A 271 11.87 20.72 3.92
C LEU A 271 11.53 20.59 5.40
N TYR A 272 11.51 19.36 5.91
CA TYR A 272 11.29 19.12 7.33
C TYR A 272 12.37 19.79 8.19
N HIS A 273 13.65 19.63 7.84
CA HIS A 273 14.74 20.26 8.59
C HIS A 273 14.62 21.80 8.63
N GLN A 274 14.19 22.40 7.52
CA GLN A 274 14.02 23.84 7.40
C GLN A 274 12.84 24.39 8.23
N HIS A 275 11.71 23.67 8.29
CA HIS A 275 10.47 24.19 8.84
C HIS A 275 10.06 23.61 10.20
N ALA A 276 10.59 22.44 10.61
CA ALA A 276 10.10 21.74 11.79
C ALA A 276 10.17 22.58 13.07
N LEU A 277 11.24 23.36 13.27
CA LEU A 277 11.41 24.17 14.47
C LEU A 277 10.43 25.35 14.54
N SER A 278 10.21 26.06 13.42
CA SER A 278 9.26 27.18 13.41
C SER A 278 7.84 26.69 13.62
N VAL A 279 7.45 25.61 12.94
CA VAL A 279 6.13 24.99 13.10
C VAL A 279 5.95 24.45 14.53
N ALA A 280 6.99 23.88 15.12
CA ALA A 280 6.95 23.41 16.50
C ALA A 280 6.69 24.56 17.48
N ARG A 281 7.37 25.70 17.31
CA ARG A 281 7.13 26.90 18.14
C ARG A 281 5.70 27.42 17.99
N GLU A 282 5.24 27.61 16.76
CA GLU A 282 3.89 28.14 16.47
C GLU A 282 2.77 27.26 17.04
N ASN A 283 3.01 25.95 17.17
CA ASN A 283 2.02 24.99 17.64
C ASN A 283 2.28 24.50 19.07
N ASN A 284 3.17 25.16 19.83
CA ASN A 284 3.55 24.78 21.20
C ASN A 284 3.97 23.30 21.33
N ILE A 285 4.69 22.78 20.33
CA ILE A 285 5.20 21.42 20.29
C ILE A 285 6.56 21.43 20.97
N ARG A 286 6.66 20.72 22.10
CA ARG A 286 7.84 20.77 22.98
C ARG A 286 9.04 19.98 22.45
N PHE A 287 8.82 18.91 21.68
CA PHE A 287 9.89 18.01 21.25
C PHE A 287 9.93 17.90 19.72
N VAL A 288 11.12 18.05 19.16
CA VAL A 288 11.37 17.90 17.72
C VAL A 288 12.47 16.88 17.49
N ILE A 289 12.21 15.93 16.60
CA ILE A 289 13.14 14.86 16.25
C ILE A 289 13.74 15.16 14.87
N TYR A 290 15.05 15.10 14.75
CA TYR A 290 15.79 15.29 13.49
C TYR A 290 16.61 14.06 13.14
N GLU A 291 16.89 13.91 11.84
CA GLU A 291 17.83 12.92 11.33
C GLU A 291 19.24 13.54 11.33
N LYS A 292 20.23 12.83 11.86
CA LYS A 292 21.61 13.32 12.00
C LYS A 292 22.37 13.43 10.68
N SER A 293 21.84 12.84 9.61
CA SER A 293 22.41 12.91 8.26
C SER A 293 22.29 14.31 7.63
N ILE A 294 21.47 15.19 8.22
CA ILE A 294 21.23 16.56 7.76
C ILE A 294 21.62 17.53 8.87
N ALA A 295 21.95 18.77 8.51
CA ALA A 295 22.33 19.82 9.45
C ALA A 295 21.32 19.94 10.61
N LEU A 296 21.85 19.88 11.84
CA LEU A 296 21.10 19.95 13.08
C LEU A 296 21.05 21.40 13.61
N PRO A 297 20.07 21.72 14.47
CA PRO A 297 20.08 22.97 15.22
C PRO A 297 21.37 23.13 16.03
N PRO A 298 21.90 24.36 16.21
CA PRO A 298 23.12 24.63 16.97
C PRO A 298 22.87 24.63 18.49
N VAL A 299 22.17 23.61 18.99
CA VAL A 299 21.81 23.43 20.40
C VAL A 299 22.13 21.98 20.79
N ALA A 300 22.47 21.71 22.04
CA ALA A 300 22.69 20.33 22.47
C ALA A 300 21.37 19.53 22.42
N PRO A 301 21.35 18.31 21.86
CA PRO A 301 20.16 17.47 21.89
C PRO A 301 19.87 16.96 23.31
N LEU A 302 18.59 16.77 23.64
CA LEU A 302 18.16 16.09 24.87
C LEU A 302 18.58 14.62 24.88
N TYR A 303 18.59 14.03 23.69
CA TYR A 303 18.96 12.65 23.45
C TYR A 303 19.35 12.47 21.98
N GLU A 304 20.34 11.65 21.73
CA GLU A 304 20.72 11.25 20.38
C GLU A 304 21.14 9.78 20.35
N ASN A 305 20.96 9.17 19.19
CA ASN A 305 21.51 7.85 18.91
C ASN A 305 22.29 7.90 17.58
N GLN A 306 22.46 6.74 16.93
CA GLN A 306 23.25 6.63 15.70
C GLN A 306 22.66 7.43 14.53
N GLN A 307 21.33 7.60 14.47
CA GLN A 307 20.65 8.18 13.30
C GLN A 307 19.80 9.41 13.64
N PHE A 308 19.35 9.56 14.87
CA PHE A 308 18.37 10.59 15.24
C PHE A 308 18.80 11.37 16.47
N ALA A 309 18.27 12.58 16.59
CA ALA A 309 18.46 13.46 17.74
C ALA A 309 17.14 14.16 18.10
N ILE A 310 16.87 14.29 19.41
CA ILE A 310 15.71 15.01 19.96
C ILE A 310 16.17 16.34 20.52
N PHE A 311 15.41 17.38 20.23
CA PHE A 311 15.62 18.72 20.75
C PHE A 311 14.38 19.17 21.49
N GLU A 312 14.58 19.94 22.56
CA GLU A 312 13.51 20.72 23.16
C GLU A 312 13.32 21.99 22.34
N THR A 313 12.07 22.28 21.99
CA THR A 313 11.73 23.54 21.33
C THR A 313 11.93 24.68 22.34
N PRO A 314 12.73 25.71 22.03
CA PRO A 314 12.89 26.85 22.91
C PRO A 314 11.53 27.50 23.16
N ALA A 315 11.28 27.92 24.42
CA ALA A 315 10.08 28.67 24.75
C ALA A 315 9.94 29.89 23.83
N LEU A 316 8.71 30.19 23.40
CA LEU A 316 8.43 31.48 22.76
C LEU A 316 8.81 32.58 23.76
N PRO A 317 9.53 33.64 23.36
CA PRO A 317 9.74 34.77 24.25
C PRO A 317 8.38 35.30 24.70
N ASP A 318 8.20 35.41 26.02
CA ASP A 318 6.96 35.88 26.62
C ASP A 318 6.58 37.24 26.01
N SER A 319 5.46 37.25 25.29
CA SER A 319 4.87 38.48 24.73
C SER A 319 4.44 39.51 25.79
N SER A 320 4.61 39.20 27.08
CA SER A 320 4.41 40.10 28.21
C SER A 320 5.65 40.94 28.58
N ALA A 321 6.79 40.77 27.90
CA ALA A 321 8.01 41.57 28.15
C ALA A 321 8.11 42.86 27.32
N THR A 322 7.09 43.16 26.51
CA THR A 322 6.91 44.48 25.87
C THR A 322 5.65 45.13 26.40
N ASN A 323 5.78 45.83 27.52
CA ASN A 323 5.02 47.03 27.86
C ASN A 323 5.87 47.93 28.75
#